data_AF-A0A972GG27-F1
#
_entry.id   AF-A0A972GG27-F1
#
_cell.length_a   1.000
_cell.length_b   1.000
_cell.length_c   1.000
_cell.angle_alpha   90.00
_cell.angle_beta   90.00
_cell.angle_gamma   90.00
#
_symmetry.space_group_name_H-M   'P 1'
#
loop_
_entity.id
_entity.type
_entity.pdbx_description
1 polymer ?
#
loop_
_entity_poly.entity_id
_entity_poly.type
_entity_poly.pdbx_seq_one_letter_code
_entity_poly.pdbx_strand_id
1 'polypeptide(L)'
;MLASACATQQEQHDQRAAAARSASEPAITTDGHRIEIVANIGGVKEAQQAVESGAEGVGLLHTEFLFPDRTSAPTEDEQFAVYRDVAQIFGSQPMIVRTLDIGGDKTVDYLDLPHEDNPFLGERGVRLCLAHPNSFAISCAQLCGVVVWEAADYVPDDRRSW
;
A
#
# COMPACT_ATOMS: atom_id res chain seq x y z
N MET A 1 13.00 11.89 36.60
CA MET A 1 12.18 11.25 35.55
C MET A 1 11.95 12.18 34.35
N LEU A 2 11.41 13.40 34.52
CA LEU A 2 11.13 14.32 33.39
C LEU A 2 12.38 14.79 32.60
N ALA A 3 13.48 15.12 33.27
CA ALA A 3 14.72 15.54 32.61
C ALA A 3 15.35 14.43 31.73
N SER A 4 15.24 13.17 32.17
CA SER A 4 15.72 12.00 31.42
C SER A 4 14.85 11.73 30.19
N ALA A 5 13.53 11.94 30.29
CA ALA A 5 12.62 11.81 29.16
C ALA A 5 12.88 12.89 28.10
N CYS A 6 13.10 14.13 28.51
CA CYS A 6 13.44 15.25 27.61
C CYS A 6 14.77 15.01 26.88
N ALA A 7 15.80 14.55 27.60
CA ALA A 7 17.09 14.20 26.99
C ALA A 7 16.97 13.09 25.95
N THR A 8 16.20 12.03 26.25
CA THR A 8 15.94 10.93 25.30
C THR A 8 15.20 11.42 24.06
N GLN A 9 14.22 12.33 24.24
CA GLN A 9 13.45 12.89 23.13
C GLN A 9 14.32 13.78 22.22
N GLN A 10 15.22 14.59 22.80
CA GLN A 10 16.15 15.41 22.05
C GLN A 10 17.12 14.55 21.24
N GLU A 11 17.67 13.51 21.85
CA GLU A 11 18.59 12.58 21.16
C GLU A 11 17.90 11.88 19.98
N GLN A 12 16.66 11.43 20.15
CA GLN A 12 15.85 10.86 19.05
C GLN A 12 15.58 11.87 17.94
N HIS A 13 15.31 13.13 18.29
CA HIS A 13 15.09 14.20 17.32
C HIS A 13 16.36 14.46 16.50
N ASP A 14 17.51 14.51 17.15
CA ASP A 14 18.80 14.77 16.49
C ASP A 14 19.21 13.60 15.58
N GLN A 15 18.97 12.36 16.02
CA GLN A 15 19.16 11.16 15.20
C GLN A 15 18.25 11.15 13.97
N ARG A 16 16.96 11.49 14.12
CA ARG A 16 16.03 11.59 12.99
C ARG A 16 16.43 12.68 12.01
N ALA A 17 16.83 13.85 12.53
CA ALA A 17 17.32 14.95 11.69
C ALA A 17 18.61 14.58 10.94
N ALA A 18 19.48 13.77 11.54
CA ALA A 18 20.65 13.24 10.87
C ALA A 18 20.29 12.24 9.77
N ALA A 19 19.41 11.28 10.06
CA ALA A 19 18.94 10.30 9.08
C ALA A 19 18.22 10.96 7.90
N ALA A 20 17.41 11.99 8.15
CA ALA A 20 16.68 12.72 7.10
C ALA A 20 17.62 13.39 6.08
N ARG A 21 18.83 13.78 6.47
CA ARG A 21 19.81 14.41 5.55
C ARG A 21 20.37 13.45 4.52
N SER A 22 20.48 12.17 4.85
CA SER A 22 20.99 11.11 3.97
C SER A 22 19.87 10.18 3.47
N ALA A 23 18.60 10.54 3.67
CA ALA A 23 17.47 9.67 3.36
C ALA A 23 17.33 9.37 1.86
N SER A 24 17.80 10.28 0.99
CA SER A 24 17.81 10.10 -0.47
C SER A 24 19.09 9.43 -1.00
N GLU A 25 20.06 9.12 -0.13
CA GLU A 25 21.27 8.42 -0.55
C GLU A 25 20.99 6.93 -0.75
N PRO A 26 21.67 6.26 -1.70
CA PRO A 26 21.54 4.82 -1.85
C PRO A 26 21.91 4.08 -0.56
N ALA A 27 21.00 3.24 -0.06
CA ALA A 27 21.28 2.31 1.03
C ALA A 27 22.26 1.21 0.58
N ILE A 28 23.53 1.42 0.94
CA ILE A 28 24.64 0.51 0.69
C ILE A 28 25.26 0.13 2.04
N THR A 29 25.41 -1.16 2.29
CA THR A 29 26.06 -1.67 3.51
C THR A 29 27.55 -1.34 3.52
N THR A 30 28.22 -1.47 4.68
CA THR A 30 29.66 -1.15 4.82
C THR A 30 30.58 -2.06 3.99
N ASP A 31 30.08 -3.22 3.55
CA ASP A 31 30.75 -4.16 2.66
C ASP A 31 30.30 -4.05 1.18
N GLY A 32 29.48 -3.05 0.84
CA GLY A 32 29.16 -2.68 -0.54
C GLY A 32 27.89 -3.30 -1.13
N HIS A 33 27.06 -3.98 -0.35
CA HIS A 33 25.80 -4.55 -0.84
C HIS A 33 24.71 -3.49 -0.91
N ARG A 34 24.08 -3.36 -2.08
CA ARG A 34 22.92 -2.49 -2.29
C ARG A 34 21.65 -3.17 -1.76
N ILE A 35 20.85 -2.42 -1.01
CA ILE A 35 19.53 -2.85 -0.52
C ILE A 35 18.51 -1.80 -0.94
N GLU A 36 17.36 -2.21 -1.44
CA GLU A 36 16.26 -1.30 -1.77
C GLU A 36 15.49 -0.92 -0.51
N ILE A 37 15.26 0.37 -0.30
CA ILE A 37 14.46 0.88 0.82
C ILE A 37 13.13 1.38 0.29
N VAL A 38 12.11 0.54 0.41
CA VAL A 38 10.77 0.79 -0.11
C VAL A 38 9.76 1.01 1.01
N ALA A 39 8.68 1.75 0.73
CA ALA A 39 7.67 2.09 1.73
C ALA A 39 6.47 1.13 1.69
N ASN A 40 5.92 0.84 2.87
CA ASN A 40 4.61 0.23 3.01
C ASN A 40 3.59 1.35 3.22
N ILE A 41 2.57 1.41 2.38
CA ILE A 41 1.59 2.49 2.35
C ILE A 41 0.16 1.93 2.26
N GLY A 42 -0.80 2.76 2.59
CA GLY A 42 -2.24 2.55 2.52
C GLY A 42 -2.97 3.72 1.86
N GLY A 43 -2.28 4.48 0.98
CA GLY A 43 -2.92 5.50 0.15
C GLY A 43 -2.01 6.64 -0.27
N VAL A 44 -2.60 7.63 -0.96
CA VAL A 44 -1.92 8.77 -1.61
C VAL A 44 -1.15 9.64 -0.61
N LYS A 45 -1.71 9.88 0.58
CA LYS A 45 -1.06 10.70 1.61
C LYS A 45 0.24 10.06 2.11
N GLU A 46 0.22 8.75 2.32
CA GLU A 46 1.40 8.01 2.79
C GLU A 46 2.42 7.84 1.66
N ALA A 47 1.97 7.75 0.41
CA ALA A 47 2.85 7.80 -0.76
C ALA A 47 3.66 9.11 -0.83
N GLN A 48 3.01 10.26 -0.62
CA GLN A 48 3.69 11.56 -0.59
C GLN A 48 4.75 11.61 0.52
N GLN A 49 4.39 11.19 1.74
CA GLN A 49 5.32 11.15 2.87
C GLN A 49 6.50 10.20 2.63
N ALA A 50 6.26 9.07 1.95
CA ALA A 50 7.30 8.12 1.62
C ALA A 50 8.34 8.70 0.66
N VAL A 51 7.90 9.42 -0.39
CA VAL A 51 8.80 10.11 -1.32
C VAL A 51 9.60 11.21 -0.61
N GLU A 52 8.95 12.01 0.24
CA GLU A 52 9.63 13.01 1.08
C GLU A 52 10.67 12.38 2.03
N SER A 53 10.45 11.13 2.43
CA SER A 53 11.34 10.36 3.28
C SER A 53 12.41 9.57 2.52
N GLY A 54 12.52 9.76 1.20
CA GLY A 54 13.55 9.10 0.37
C GLY A 54 13.26 7.65 -0.01
N ALA A 55 12.00 7.21 0.03
CA ALA A 55 11.64 5.86 -0.40
C ALA A 55 11.98 5.63 -1.88
N GLU A 56 12.50 4.45 -2.17
CA GLU A 56 12.94 4.03 -3.51
C GLU A 56 11.82 3.38 -4.33
N GLY A 57 10.63 3.27 -3.76
CA GLY A 57 9.46 2.61 -4.33
C GLY A 57 8.43 2.25 -3.26
N VAL A 58 7.41 1.52 -3.67
CA VAL A 58 6.37 0.99 -2.79
C VAL A 58 6.55 -0.52 -2.66
N GLY A 59 6.94 -0.96 -1.47
CA GLY A 59 7.13 -2.38 -1.15
C GLY A 59 5.82 -3.10 -0.87
N LEU A 60 4.81 -2.34 -0.42
CA LEU A 60 3.48 -2.88 -0.19
C LEU A 60 2.44 -1.76 -0.12
N LEU A 61 1.55 -1.70 -1.12
CA LEU A 61 0.31 -0.94 -1.04
C LEU A 61 -0.79 -1.85 -0.50
N HIS A 62 -1.23 -1.57 0.72
CA HIS A 62 -2.42 -2.13 1.33
C HIS A 62 -3.64 -1.59 0.58
N THR A 63 -4.53 -2.44 0.08
CA THR A 63 -5.73 -1.98 -0.66
C THR A 63 -6.98 -1.99 0.21
N GLU A 64 -6.89 -2.55 1.42
CA GLU A 64 -8.02 -2.72 2.33
C GLU A 64 -8.57 -1.39 2.82
N PHE A 65 -7.78 -0.31 2.82
CA PHE A 65 -8.25 1.01 3.25
C PHE A 65 -9.39 1.58 2.40
N LEU A 66 -9.62 1.06 1.19
CA LEU A 66 -10.70 1.49 0.29
C LEU A 66 -12.08 0.95 0.68
N PHE A 67 -12.14 0.03 1.64
CA PHE A 67 -13.34 -0.77 1.95
C PHE A 67 -14.07 -0.38 3.26
N PRO A 68 -13.39 -0.02 4.37
CA PRO A 68 -14.02 0.47 5.59
C PRO A 68 -14.80 1.78 5.39
N ASP A 69 -15.72 2.07 6.32
CA ASP A 69 -16.51 3.31 6.41
C ASP A 69 -17.39 3.63 5.19
N ARG A 70 -17.86 2.58 4.49
CA ARG A 70 -18.70 2.70 3.29
C ARG A 70 -19.85 1.71 3.31
N THR A 71 -20.87 1.96 2.49
CA THR A 71 -22.09 1.13 2.38
C THR A 71 -22.03 0.13 1.22
N SER A 72 -21.00 0.20 0.38
CA SER A 72 -20.81 -0.68 -0.78
C SER A 72 -19.33 -0.81 -1.13
N ALA A 73 -18.98 -1.88 -1.85
CA ALA A 73 -17.62 -2.10 -2.34
C ALA A 73 -17.17 -0.94 -3.27
N PRO A 74 -15.87 -0.59 -3.28
CA PRO A 74 -15.33 0.37 -4.23
C PRO A 74 -15.48 -0.09 -5.67
N THR A 75 -15.86 0.84 -6.54
CA THR A 75 -15.92 0.59 -7.98
C THR A 75 -14.52 0.44 -8.57
N GLU A 76 -14.44 -0.08 -9.78
CA GLU A 76 -13.17 -0.19 -10.54
C GLU A 76 -12.51 1.17 -10.71
N ASP A 77 -13.29 2.17 -11.13
CA ASP A 77 -12.80 3.52 -11.37
C ASP A 77 -12.25 4.17 -10.09
N GLU A 78 -12.87 3.91 -8.93
CA GLU A 78 -12.39 4.41 -7.64
C GLU A 78 -11.04 3.78 -7.25
N GLN A 79 -10.92 2.46 -7.40
CA GLN A 79 -9.67 1.76 -7.11
C GLN A 79 -8.56 2.20 -8.07
N PHE A 80 -8.87 2.26 -9.37
CA PHE A 80 -7.94 2.68 -10.41
C PHE A 80 -7.44 4.10 -10.18
N ALA A 81 -8.33 5.04 -9.85
CA ALA A 81 -7.93 6.43 -9.57
C ALA A 81 -6.89 6.50 -8.46
N VAL A 82 -7.08 5.75 -7.38
CA VAL A 82 -6.14 5.76 -6.25
C VAL A 82 -4.81 5.11 -6.61
N TYR A 83 -4.83 3.97 -7.32
CA TYR A 83 -3.60 3.31 -7.76
C TYR A 83 -2.81 4.19 -8.73
N ARG A 84 -3.49 4.82 -9.69
CA ARG A 84 -2.89 5.78 -10.62
C ARG A 84 -2.25 6.94 -9.86
N ASP A 85 -2.94 7.54 -8.91
CA ASP A 85 -2.44 8.70 -8.18
C ASP A 85 -1.20 8.36 -7.34
N VAL A 86 -1.19 7.20 -6.67
CA VAL A 86 0.00 6.68 -5.97
C VAL A 86 1.15 6.45 -6.94
N ALA A 87 0.86 5.84 -8.08
CA ALA A 87 1.90 5.50 -9.04
C ALA A 87 2.49 6.74 -9.73
N GLN A 88 1.69 7.78 -9.97
CA GLN A 88 2.17 9.08 -10.44
C GLN A 88 3.13 9.77 -9.45
N ILE A 89 2.94 9.56 -8.13
CA ILE A 89 3.84 10.09 -7.09
C ILE A 89 5.22 9.43 -7.15
N PHE A 90 5.27 8.11 -7.35
CA PHE A 90 6.50 7.32 -7.43
C PHE A 90 7.15 7.32 -8.83
N GLY A 91 6.42 7.74 -9.86
CA GLY A 91 6.93 7.83 -11.22
C GLY A 91 7.39 6.47 -11.74
N SER A 92 8.66 6.35 -12.11
CA SER A 92 9.24 5.10 -12.64
C SER A 92 9.66 4.10 -11.55
N GLN A 93 9.44 4.40 -10.27
CA GLN A 93 9.81 3.49 -9.18
C GLN A 93 8.81 2.32 -9.07
N PRO A 94 9.28 1.13 -8.66
CA PRO A 94 8.42 -0.05 -8.58
C PRO A 94 7.37 0.12 -7.47
N MET A 95 6.16 -0.38 -7.74
CA MET A 95 5.10 -0.49 -6.76
C MET A 95 4.53 -1.89 -6.70
N ILE A 96 4.49 -2.45 -5.49
CA ILE A 96 3.85 -3.74 -5.18
C ILE A 96 2.46 -3.46 -4.61
N VAL A 97 1.41 -3.82 -5.36
CA VAL A 97 0.03 -3.71 -4.87
C VAL A 97 -0.43 -5.06 -4.32
N ARG A 98 -0.92 -5.07 -3.08
CA ARG A 98 -1.52 -6.26 -2.49
C ARG A 98 -2.98 -6.35 -2.86
N THR A 99 -3.44 -7.53 -3.29
CA THR A 99 -4.86 -7.80 -3.44
C THR A 99 -5.59 -7.67 -2.10
N LEU A 100 -6.91 -7.58 -2.14
CA LEU A 100 -7.73 -7.42 -0.95
C LEU A 100 -7.42 -8.48 0.14
N ASP A 101 -6.96 -8.04 1.31
CA ASP A 101 -6.80 -8.87 2.52
C ASP A 101 -7.80 -8.47 3.62
N ILE A 102 -9.09 -8.73 3.35
CA ILE A 102 -10.20 -8.53 4.29
C ILE A 102 -10.71 -9.88 4.82
N GLY A 103 -11.34 -9.84 5.99
CA GLY A 103 -11.67 -11.00 6.81
C GLY A 103 -10.81 -11.02 8.07
N GLY A 104 -11.10 -11.90 9.01
CA GLY A 104 -10.45 -11.84 10.31
C GLY A 104 -11.18 -10.91 11.29
N ASP A 105 -10.42 -9.97 11.85
CA ASP A 105 -10.87 -8.91 12.76
C ASP A 105 -11.44 -7.69 12.01
N LYS A 106 -11.19 -7.58 10.70
CA LYS A 106 -11.64 -6.47 9.85
C LYS A 106 -12.96 -6.83 9.18
N THR A 107 -14.07 -6.50 9.83
CA THR A 107 -15.42 -6.67 9.29
C THR A 107 -15.78 -5.53 8.35
N VAL A 108 -16.47 -5.84 7.26
CA VAL A 108 -17.03 -4.87 6.32
C VAL A 108 -18.51 -5.16 6.20
N ASP A 109 -19.34 -4.24 6.70
CA ASP A 109 -20.75 -4.49 6.97
C ASP A 109 -21.57 -4.91 5.74
N TYR A 110 -21.20 -4.45 4.55
CA TYR A 110 -21.91 -4.77 3.31
C TYR A 110 -21.46 -6.08 2.63
N LEU A 111 -20.42 -6.75 3.15
CA LEU A 111 -19.93 -8.02 2.58
C LEU A 111 -20.67 -9.25 3.11
N ASP A 112 -21.56 -9.09 4.10
CA ASP A 112 -22.38 -10.16 4.72
C ASP A 112 -21.60 -11.46 4.95
N LEU A 113 -20.40 -11.32 5.52
CA LEU A 113 -19.53 -12.46 5.76
C LEU A 113 -20.08 -13.31 6.92
N PRO A 114 -20.13 -14.65 6.78
CA PRO A 114 -20.60 -15.51 7.85
C PRO A 114 -19.69 -15.37 9.08
N HIS A 115 -20.27 -15.52 10.27
CA HIS A 115 -19.49 -15.56 11.49
C HIS A 115 -18.63 -16.82 11.53
N GLU A 116 -17.35 -16.66 11.85
CA GLU A 116 -16.38 -17.75 12.01
C GLU A 116 -15.81 -17.75 13.42
N ASP A 117 -15.70 -18.93 14.04
CA ASP A 117 -15.11 -19.08 15.38
C ASP A 117 -13.63 -18.64 15.42
N ASN A 118 -12.91 -18.83 14.30
CA ASN A 118 -11.53 -18.38 14.15
C ASN A 118 -11.35 -17.64 12.82
N PRO A 119 -11.60 -16.32 12.81
CA PRO A 119 -11.50 -15.50 11.60
C PRO A 119 -10.09 -15.45 10.98
N PHE A 120 -9.02 -15.67 11.76
CA PHE A 120 -7.65 -15.71 11.23
C PHE A 120 -7.37 -16.97 10.42
N LEU A 121 -8.03 -18.08 10.74
CA LEU A 121 -7.90 -19.35 10.03
C LEU A 121 -9.00 -19.58 8.99
N GLY A 122 -10.03 -18.72 8.97
CA GLY A 122 -11.18 -18.84 8.11
C GLY A 122 -11.04 -18.23 6.72
N GLU A 123 -12.15 -17.69 6.22
CA GLU A 123 -12.32 -17.15 4.88
C GLU A 123 -11.89 -15.68 4.80
N ARG A 124 -10.60 -15.48 4.53
CA ARG A 124 -9.99 -14.15 4.42
C ARG A 124 -9.04 -14.00 3.23
N GLY A 125 -8.80 -12.75 2.86
CA GLY A 125 -7.92 -12.33 1.79
C GLY A 125 -8.16 -13.07 0.47
N VAL A 126 -7.13 -13.76 -0.03
CA VAL A 126 -7.25 -14.47 -1.31
C VAL A 126 -8.35 -15.54 -1.30
N ARG A 127 -8.64 -16.18 -0.15
CA ARG A 127 -9.70 -17.20 -0.06
C ARG A 127 -11.06 -16.57 -0.29
N LEU A 128 -11.29 -15.42 0.32
CA LEU A 128 -12.51 -14.62 0.15
C LEU A 128 -12.67 -14.16 -1.30
N CYS A 129 -11.59 -13.67 -1.92
CA CYS A 129 -11.60 -13.26 -3.32
C CYS A 129 -11.95 -14.42 -4.26
N LEU A 130 -11.41 -15.61 -4.01
CA LEU A 130 -11.66 -16.80 -4.82
C LEU A 130 -13.06 -17.39 -4.64
N ALA A 131 -13.64 -17.29 -3.44
CA ALA A 131 -14.99 -17.74 -3.16
C ALA A 131 -16.07 -16.79 -3.71
N HIS A 132 -15.77 -15.50 -3.75
CA HIS A 132 -16.69 -14.44 -4.22
C HIS A 132 -16.13 -13.64 -5.41
N PRO A 133 -15.83 -14.28 -6.56
CA PRO A 133 -15.11 -13.64 -7.66
C PRO A 133 -15.86 -12.45 -8.28
N ASN A 134 -17.19 -12.46 -8.26
CA ASN A 134 -18.01 -11.36 -8.80
C ASN A 134 -18.03 -10.13 -7.89
N SER A 135 -17.92 -10.32 -6.58
CA SER A 135 -17.93 -9.22 -5.59
C SER A 135 -16.59 -8.48 -5.56
N PHE A 136 -15.52 -9.14 -6.00
CA PHE A 136 -14.15 -8.63 -5.96
C PHE A 136 -13.48 -8.70 -7.33
N ALA A 137 -14.26 -8.56 -8.41
CA ALA A 137 -13.80 -8.77 -9.79
C ALA A 137 -12.58 -7.93 -10.17
N ILE A 138 -12.35 -6.77 -9.55
CA ILE A 138 -11.16 -5.93 -9.76
C ILE A 138 -9.94 -6.50 -9.02
N SER A 139 -10.10 -6.89 -7.75
CA SER A 139 -9.06 -7.62 -7.00
C SER A 139 -8.76 -8.99 -7.64
N CYS A 140 -9.73 -9.55 -8.37
CA CYS A 140 -9.55 -10.78 -9.16
C CYS A 140 -8.99 -10.53 -10.58
N ALA A 141 -9.24 -9.40 -11.23
CA ALA A 141 -8.50 -9.04 -12.45
C ALA A 141 -7.01 -8.80 -12.16
N GLN A 142 -6.69 -8.44 -10.90
CA GLN A 142 -5.35 -8.45 -10.32
C GLN A 142 -4.86 -9.86 -9.90
N LEU A 143 -5.48 -10.97 -10.34
CA LEU A 143 -5.09 -12.37 -10.03
C LEU A 143 -3.69 -12.77 -10.50
N CYS A 144 -2.96 -11.89 -11.17
CA CYS A 144 -1.51 -12.02 -11.30
C CYS A 144 -0.86 -11.38 -10.06
N GLY A 145 -0.62 -12.20 -9.04
CA GLY A 145 -0.09 -11.75 -7.74
C GLY A 145 1.10 -10.79 -7.87
N VAL A 146 1.12 -9.78 -6.99
CA VAL A 146 2.09 -8.67 -7.06
C VAL A 146 2.11 -8.07 -8.46
N VAL A 147 1.14 -7.21 -8.75
CA VAL A 147 1.24 -6.35 -9.94
C VAL A 147 2.36 -5.37 -9.64
N VAL A 148 3.54 -5.62 -10.23
CA VAL A 148 4.58 -4.61 -10.38
C VAL A 148 4.05 -3.65 -11.43
N TRP A 149 3.68 -2.46 -10.98
CA TRP A 149 3.25 -1.40 -11.89
C TRP A 149 4.48 -0.56 -12.26
N GLU A 150 4.80 -0.47 -13.54
CA GLU A 150 5.75 0.51 -14.06
C GLU A 150 4.98 1.66 -14.70
N ALA A 151 5.40 2.92 -14.52
CA ALA A 151 4.75 4.06 -15.19
C ALA A 151 4.69 3.95 -16.72
N ALA A 152 5.48 3.07 -17.33
CA ALA A 152 5.42 2.75 -18.75
C ALA A 152 4.16 1.92 -19.15
N ASP A 153 3.50 1.27 -18.19
CA ASP A 153 2.30 0.46 -18.43
C ASP A 153 1.04 1.32 -18.64
N TYR A 154 1.10 2.61 -18.30
CA TYR A 154 0.02 3.57 -18.56
C TYR A 154 0.11 4.15 -19.97
N VAL A 155 -0.70 3.62 -20.87
CA VAL A 155 -1.03 4.29 -22.15
C VAL A 155 -2.24 5.19 -21.90
N PRO A 156 -2.11 6.52 -21.99
CA PRO A 156 -3.27 7.41 -21.87
C PRO A 156 -4.29 7.05 -22.95
N ASP A 157 -5.52 6.76 -22.54
CA ASP A 157 -6.65 6.53 -23.45
C ASP A 157 -7.03 7.85 -24.13
N ASP A 158 -6.41 8.14 -25.28
CA ASP A 158 -6.84 9.19 -26.21
C ASP A 158 -7.84 8.69 -27.26
N ARG A 159 -8.43 7.50 -27.06
CA ARG A 159 -9.37 6.87 -28.01
C ARG A 159 -10.64 6.32 -27.35
N ARG A 160 -11.42 7.21 -26.72
CA ARG A 160 -12.88 7.04 -26.66
C ARG A 160 -13.59 7.99 -27.62
N SER A 161 -13.47 7.68 -28.90
CA SER A 161 -14.47 8.03 -29.90
C SER A 161 -14.82 6.74 -30.63
N TRP A 162 -15.91 6.09 -30.24
CA TRP A 162 -16.95 5.39 -31.04
C TRP A 162 -18.02 4.88 -30.08
#